data_AF-A0AB36JA46-F1
#
_entry.id   AF-A0AB36JA46-F1
#
_cell.length_a   1.000
_cell.length_b   1.000
_cell.length_c   1.000
_cell.angle_alpha   90.00
_cell.angle_beta   90.00
_cell.angle_gamma   90.00
#
_symmetry.space_group_name_H-M   'P 1'
#
loop_
_entity.id
_entity.type
_entity.pdbx_description
1 polymer ?
#
loop_
_entity_poly.entity_id
_entity_poly.type
_entity_poly.pdbx_seq_one_letter_code
_entity_poly.pdbx_strand_id
1 'polypeptide(L)' 'MRNWLKELRELLGKTQEQVADEAGISRSYYTNIEAGIKTPAVPAAKAIGKSLNFPWEKFFNDECSFKEQIEKEVI' A
#
# COMPACT_ATOMS: atom_id res chain seq x y z
N MET A 1 -10.36 -0.20 -2.20
CA MET A 1 -9.60 -1.47 -2.10
C MET A 1 -8.43 -1.41 -3.06
N ARG A 2 -7.22 -1.73 -2.60
CA ARG A 2 -6.02 -1.84 -3.44
C ARG A 2 -6.01 -3.23 -4.09
N ASN A 3 -6.74 -3.38 -5.20
CA ASN A 3 -6.87 -4.66 -5.90
C ASN A 3 -5.51 -5.27 -6.25
N TRP A 4 -4.55 -4.43 -6.68
CA TRP A 4 -3.19 -4.86 -6.98
C TRP A 4 -2.47 -5.53 -5.79
N LEU A 5 -2.76 -5.11 -4.55
CA LEU A 5 -2.13 -5.68 -3.36
C LEU A 5 -2.74 -7.06 -3.05
N LYS A 6 -4.06 -7.16 -3.17
CA LYS A 6 -4.80 -8.41 -3.03
C LYS A 6 -4.34 -9.45 -4.05
N GLU A 7 -4.22 -9.06 -5.32
CA GLU A 7 -3.79 -9.94 -6.42
C GLU A 7 -2.38 -10.49 -6.18
N LEU A 8 -1.42 -9.64 -5.79
CA LEU A 8 -0.06 -10.08 -5.45
C LEU A 8 -0.06 -11.08 -4.28
N ARG A 9 -0.86 -10.81 -3.25
CA ARG A 9 -1.00 -11.70 -2.10
C ARG A 9 -1.57 -13.06 -2.51
N GLU A 10 -2.61 -13.08 -3.33
CA GLU A 10 -3.26 -14.30 -3.80
C GLU A 10 -2.39 -15.10 -4.77
N LEU A 11 -1.62 -14.42 -5.63
CA LEU A 11 -0.63 -15.06 -6.51
C LEU A 11 0.44 -15.81 -5.72
N LEU A 12 0.81 -15.30 -4.54
CA LEU A 12 1.75 -15.96 -3.62
C LEU A 12 1.08 -16.96 -2.67
N GLY A 13 -0.23 -17.19 -2.80
CA GLY A 13 -0.98 -18.12 -1.96
C GLY A 13 -1.05 -17.72 -0.48
N LYS A 14 -0.87 -16.42 -0.17
CA LYS A 14 -0.82 -15.94 1.21
C LYS A 14 -2.17 -15.44 1.72
N THR A 15 -2.43 -15.67 2.99
CA THR A 15 -3.54 -15.05 3.73
C THR A 15 -3.15 -13.65 4.22
N GLN A 16 -4.14 -12.84 4.61
CA GLN A 16 -3.88 -11.53 5.21
C GLN A 16 -3.09 -11.64 6.53
N GLU A 17 -3.29 -12.72 7.30
CA GLU A 17 -2.55 -12.99 8.54
C GLU A 17 -1.06 -13.22 8.24
N GLN A 18 -0.74 -14.10 7.29
CA GLN A 18 0.64 -14.43 6.93
C GLN A 18 1.43 -13.20 6.47
N VAL A 19 0.82 -12.31 5.67
CA VAL A 19 1.50 -11.08 5.24
C VAL A 19 1.69 -10.12 6.42
N ALA A 20 0.72 -10.04 7.32
CA ALA A 20 0.83 -9.20 8.51
C ALA A 20 1.95 -9.69 9.46
N ASP A 21 2.02 -11.00 9.68
CA ASP A 21 3.07 -11.65 10.48
C ASP A 21 4.46 -11.41 9.88
N GLU A 22 4.62 -11.66 8.58
CA GLU A 22 5.89 -11.43 7.88
C GLU A 22 6.29 -9.95 7.85
N ALA A 23 5.31 -9.04 7.82
CA ALA A 23 5.54 -7.60 7.84
C ALA A 23 5.67 -7.02 9.27
N GLY A 24 5.48 -7.82 10.32
CA GLY A 24 5.55 -7.39 11.70
C GLY A 24 4.46 -6.37 12.08
N ILE A 25 3.26 -6.50 11.52
CA ILE A 25 2.12 -5.62 11.77
C ILE A 25 0.88 -6.42 12.18
N SER A 26 -0.14 -5.75 12.73
CA SER A 26 -1.40 -6.45 13.02
C SER A 26 -2.17 -6.78 11.74
N ARG A 27 -2.83 -7.94 11.72
CA ARG A 27 -3.73 -8.35 10.63
C ARG A 27 -4.75 -7.26 10.29
N SER A 28 -5.41 -6.65 11.28
CA SER A 28 -6.37 -5.58 11.05
C SER A 28 -5.76 -4.34 10.38
N TYR A 29 -4.50 -4.03 10.67
CA TYR A 29 -3.78 -2.96 9.98
C TYR A 29 -3.53 -3.32 8.52
N TYR A 30 -3.06 -4.54 8.25
CA TYR A 30 -2.91 -5.04 6.88
C TYR A 30 -4.25 -5.04 6.12
N THR A 31 -5.35 -5.50 6.73
CA THR A 31 -6.70 -5.46 6.14
C THR A 31 -7.09 -4.03 5.75
N ASN A 32 -6.83 -3.04 6.60
CA ASN A 32 -7.11 -1.63 6.29
C ASN A 32 -6.22 -1.09 5.14
N ILE A 33 -4.99 -1.55 5.02
CA ILE A 33 -4.09 -1.22 3.91
C ILE A 33 -4.61 -1.85 2.61
N GLU A 34 -4.95 -3.14 2.61
CA GLU A 34 -5.51 -3.82 1.43
C GLU A 34 -6.86 -3.22 1.03
N ALA A 35 -7.68 -2.79 1.99
CA ALA A 35 -8.93 -2.09 1.73
C ALA A 35 -8.75 -0.67 1.16
N GLY A 36 -7.56 -0.08 1.24
CA GLY A 36 -7.31 1.30 0.82
C GLY A 36 -7.66 2.36 1.87
N ILE A 37 -8.04 1.96 3.09
CA ILE A 37 -8.46 2.84 4.18
C ILE A 37 -7.25 3.53 4.83
N LYS A 38 -6.11 2.82 4.90
CA LYS A 38 -4.87 3.32 5.49
C LYS A 38 -3.74 3.24 4.47
N THR A 39 -2.90 4.26 4.43
CA THR A 39 -1.58 4.16 3.78
C THR A 39 -0.57 3.69 4.83
N PRO A 40 0.24 2.65 4.56
CA PRO A 40 1.24 2.17 5.51
C PRO A 40 2.32 3.24 5.76
N ALA A 41 2.88 3.28 6.96
CA ALA A 41 4.12 4.01 7.20
C ALA A 41 5.29 3.35 6.43
N VAL A 42 6.35 4.11 6.11
CA VAL A 42 7.51 3.62 5.35
C VAL A 42 8.07 2.28 5.86
N PRO A 43 8.24 2.04 7.17
CA PRO A 43 8.72 0.74 7.66
C PRO A 43 7.78 -0.41 7.29
N ALA A 44 6.47 -0.23 7.49
CA ALA A 44 5.46 -1.23 7.14
C ALA A 44 5.36 -1.44 5.62
N ALA A 45 5.44 -0.35 4.83
CA ALA A 45 5.45 -0.43 3.38
C ALA A 45 6.62 -1.28 2.87
N LYS A 46 7.84 -1.04 3.37
CA LYS A 46 9.03 -1.82 3.04
C LYS A 46 8.87 -3.29 3.42
N ALA A 47 8.33 -3.56 4.61
CA ALA A 47 8.12 -4.93 5.10
C ALA A 47 7.09 -5.69 4.25
N ILE A 48 5.95 -5.06 3.92
CA ILE A 48 4.94 -5.64 3.03
C ILE A 48 5.49 -5.83 1.60
N GLY A 49 6.22 -4.85 1.08
CA GLY A 49 6.89 -4.94 -0.23
C GLY A 49 7.85 -6.13 -0.31
N LYS A 50 8.61 -6.38 0.76
CA LYS A 50 9.47 -7.56 0.88
C LYS A 50 8.66 -8.86 0.95
N SER A 51 7.58 -8.89 1.75
CA SER A 51 6.72 -10.08 1.92
C SER A 51 6.03 -10.50 0.61
N LEU A 52 5.62 -9.54 -0.19
CA LEU A 52 4.87 -9.76 -1.44
C LEU A 52 5.71 -9.55 -2.72
N ASN A 53 7.02 -9.35 -2.57
CA ASN A 53 7.99 -9.19 -3.65
C ASN A 53 7.64 -8.09 -4.67
N PHE A 54 7.39 -6.85 -4.20
CA PHE A 54 7.15 -5.69 -5.05
C PHE A 54 7.81 -4.41 -4.48
N PRO A 55 8.07 -3.38 -5.32
CA PRO A 55 8.62 -2.11 -4.85
C PRO A 55 7.64 -1.38 -3.94
N TRP A 56 8.01 -1.20 -2.68
CA TRP A 56 7.16 -0.63 -1.63
C TRP A 56 6.73 0.81 -1.93
N GLU A 57 7.48 1.53 -2.75
CA GLU A 57 7.19 2.87 -3.27
C GLU A 57 5.83 2.92 -3.97
N LYS A 58 5.35 1.77 -4.51
CA LYS A 58 4.03 1.65 -5.13
C LYS A 58 2.88 2.06 -4.20
N PHE A 59 3.04 1.96 -2.87
CA PHE A 59 2.06 2.49 -1.92
C PHE A 59 1.89 4.01 -1.96
N PHE A 60 2.88 4.72 -2.50
CA PHE A 60 2.98 6.17 -2.57
C PHE A 60 2.99 6.67 -4.00
N ASN A 61 2.87 5.76 -4.97
CA ASN A 61 2.86 6.06 -6.40
C ASN A 61 1.43 6.25 -6.93
N ASP A 62 0.53 6.75 -6.07
CA ASP A 62 -0.64 7.45 -6.56
C ASP A 62 -0.13 8.74 -7.19
N GLU A 63 -0.51 9.00 -8.44
CA GLU A 63 -0.20 10.24 -9.12
C GLU A 63 -0.46 11.39 -8.15
N CYS A 64 0.61 12.08 -7.75
CA CYS A 64 0.51 13.35 -7.05
C CYS A 64 -0.56 14.12 -7.82
N SER A 65 -1.69 14.42 -7.17
CA SER A 65 -2.74 15.20 -7.81
C SER A 65 -2.13 16.56 -8.15
N PHE A 66 -1.51 16.68 -9.32
CA PHE A 66 -1.12 17.94 -9.93
C PHE A 66 -2.37 18.69 -10.44
N LYS A 67 -3.56 18.36 -9.93
CA LYS A 67 -4.81 19.04 -10.25
C LYS A 67 -5.16 20.20 -9.32
N GLU A 68 -4.28 20.60 -8.39
CA GLU A 68 -4.58 21.73 -7.49
C GLU A 68 -3.49 22.82 -7.42
N GLN A 69 -2.48 22.82 -8.32
CA GLN A 69 -1.43 23.85 -8.31
C GLN A 69 -1.35 24.75 -9.55
N ILE A 70 -2.29 24.65 -10.50
CA ILE A 70 -2.38 25.62 -11.62
C ILE A 70 -3.80 26.19 -11.68
N GLU A 71 -4.16 27.04 -10.71
CA GLU A 71 -5.28 27.99 -10.88
C GLU A 71 -5.16 29.22 -9.94
N LYS A 72 -3.92 29.63 -9.63
CA LYS A 72 -3.62 30.94 -9.01
C LYS A 72 -2.36 31.59 -9.58
N GLU A 73 -2.34 31.81 -10.89
CA GLU A 73 -1.84 33.08 -11.46
C GLU A 73 -3.14 33.85 -11.76
N VAL A 74 -3.55 34.96 -11.12
CA VAL A 74 -2.87 36.22 -10.78
C VAL A 74 -1.92 36.67 -11.88
N ILE A 75 -2.49 37.08 -13.03
CA ILE A 75 -2.62 38.48 -13.51
C ILE A 75 -3.49 38.47 -14.77
#